data_AF-A0A957NRY9-F1
#
_entry.id   AF-A0A957NRY9-F1
#
_cell.length_a   1.000
_cell.length_b   1.000
_cell.length_c   1.000
_cell.angle_alpha   90.00
_cell.angle_beta   90.00
_cell.angle_gamma   90.00
#
_symmetry.space_group_name_H-M   'P 1'
#
loop_
_entity.id
_entity.type
_entity.pdbx_description
1 polymer ?
#
loop_
_entity_poly.entity_id
_entity_poly.type
_entity_poly.pdbx_seq_one_letter_code
_entity_poly.pdbx_strand_id
1 'polypeptide(L)'
;MKVTAAEIAKYMQILEKTPDRMTAASDKLTVAQLQGRPGSDEWSANDILAHLRACMDVWGKDIRTMLTEDNPRWRHLSPRTWLRKTNY
;
A
#
# COMPACT_ATOMS: atom_id res chain seq x y z
N MET A 1 7.62 1.94 -22.06
CA MET A 1 6.63 3.04 -21.98
C MET A 1 7.31 4.24 -21.34
N LYS A 2 7.30 5.42 -21.96
CA LYS A 2 7.83 6.65 -21.32
C LYS A 2 6.66 7.33 -20.60
N VAL A 3 6.79 7.53 -19.29
CA VAL A 3 5.81 8.30 -18.51
C VAL A 3 6.09 9.78 -18.72
N THR A 4 5.05 10.57 -19.00
CA THR A 4 5.13 12.02 -19.20
C THR A 4 5.11 12.78 -17.87
N ALA A 5 5.58 14.04 -17.87
CA ALA A 5 5.51 14.89 -16.69
C ALA A 5 4.07 15.10 -16.19
N ALA A 6 3.10 15.19 -17.11
CA ALA A 6 1.69 15.30 -16.78
C ALA A 6 1.17 14.04 -16.07
N GLU A 7 1.57 12.86 -16.53
CA GLU A 7 1.22 11.60 -15.87
C GLU A 7 1.86 11.49 -14.48
N ILE A 8 3.13 11.89 -14.33
CA ILE A 8 3.79 11.94 -13.02
C ILE A 8 3.00 12.84 -12.07
N ALA A 9 2.68 14.07 -12.49
CA ALA A 9 1.91 15.00 -11.66
C ALA A 9 0.54 14.44 -11.26
N LYS A 10 -0.15 13.78 -12.20
CA LYS A 10 -1.43 13.09 -11.93
C LYS A 10 -1.26 12.00 -10.87
N TYR A 11 -0.25 11.14 -11.00
CA TYR A 11 -0.02 10.07 -10.01
C TYR A 11 0.39 10.62 -8.65
N MET A 12 1.17 11.71 -8.60
CA MET A 12 1.50 12.37 -7.34
C MET A 12 0.26 12.90 -6.62
N GLN A 13 -0.68 13.54 -7.34
CA GLN A 13 -1.94 13.99 -6.76
C GLN A 13 -2.79 12.81 -6.24
N ILE A 14 -2.83 11.70 -6.98
CA ILE A 14 -3.55 10.50 -6.54
C ILE A 14 -2.94 9.96 -5.26
N LEU A 15 -1.61 9.80 -5.21
CA LEU A 15 -0.90 9.30 -4.04
C LEU A 15 -1.12 10.18 -2.81
N GLU A 16 -1.08 11.51 -2.99
CA GLU A 16 -1.32 12.47 -1.91
C GLU A 16 -2.74 12.37 -1.33
N LYS A 17 -3.76 12.24 -2.17
CA LYS A 17 -5.17 12.20 -1.73
C LYS A 17 -5.66 10.82 -1.27
N THR A 18 -4.90 9.77 -1.53
CA THR A 18 -5.34 8.41 -1.23
C THR A 18 -5.49 8.14 0.28
N PRO A 19 -4.54 8.52 1.17
CA PRO A 19 -4.70 8.33 2.61
C PRO A 19 -5.95 9.00 3.19
N ASP A 20 -6.28 10.21 2.72
CA ASP A 20 -7.50 10.93 3.15
C ASP A 20 -8.77 10.17 2.74
N ARG A 21 -8.79 9.64 1.51
CA ARG A 21 -9.91 8.83 1.01
C ARG A 21 -10.06 7.52 1.78
N MET A 22 -8.95 6.87 2.11
CA MET A 22 -8.95 5.66 2.94
C MET A 22 -9.53 5.96 4.32
N THR A 23 -9.08 7.05 4.95
CA THR A 23 -9.56 7.49 6.26
C THR A 23 -11.05 7.79 6.22
N ALA A 24 -11.51 8.59 5.26
CA ALA A 24 -12.93 8.92 5.12
C ALA A 24 -13.82 7.67 4.90
N ALA A 25 -13.29 6.63 4.26
CA ALA A 25 -14.01 5.39 4.03
C ALA A 25 -14.05 4.46 5.26
N SER A 26 -13.11 4.58 6.20
CA SER A 26 -12.98 3.66 7.35
C SER A 26 -13.35 4.27 8.70
N ASP A 27 -13.25 5.59 8.86
CA ASP A 27 -13.34 6.29 10.17
C ASP A 27 -14.67 6.05 10.93
N LYS A 28 -15.77 5.83 10.20
CA LYS A 28 -17.10 5.61 10.81
C LYS A 28 -17.44 4.14 11.03
N LEU A 29 -16.56 3.23 10.66
CA LEU A 29 -16.81 1.80 10.78
C LEU A 29 -16.33 1.28 12.13
N THR A 30 -17.13 0.41 12.73
CA THR A 30 -16.71 -0.34 13.91
C THR A 30 -15.61 -1.34 13.55
N VAL A 31 -14.84 -1.78 14.55
CA VAL A 31 -13.82 -2.84 14.38
C VAL A 31 -14.43 -4.10 13.75
N ALA A 32 -15.62 -4.50 14.19
CA ALA A 32 -16.31 -5.67 13.65
C ALA A 32 -16.66 -5.50 12.16
N GLN A 33 -17.06 -4.30 11.74
CA GLN A 33 -17.32 -4.01 10.32
C GLN A 33 -16.03 -4.00 9.50
N LEU A 34 -14.93 -3.46 10.05
CA LEU A 34 -13.63 -3.45 9.38
C LEU A 34 -13.03 -4.85 9.20
N GLN A 35 -13.25 -5.73 10.17
CA GLN A 35 -12.76 -7.12 10.18
C GLN A 35 -13.72 -8.10 9.49
N GLY A 36 -14.97 -7.68 9.24
CA GLY A 36 -15.97 -8.48 8.56
C GLY A 36 -15.52 -8.81 7.13
N ARG A 37 -15.54 -10.10 6.80
CA ARG A 37 -15.27 -10.58 5.44
C ARG A 37 -16.57 -10.79 4.67
N PRO A 38 -16.71 -10.26 3.45
CA PRO A 38 -17.92 -10.45 2.64
C PRO A 38 -18.09 -11.90 2.16
N GLY A 39 -17.00 -12.68 2.07
CA GLY A 39 -16.98 -14.08 1.69
C GLY A 39 -15.78 -14.83 2.29
N SER A 40 -15.78 -16.17 2.21
CA SER A 40 -14.74 -17.04 2.79
C SER A 40 -13.33 -16.74 2.27
N ASP A 41 -13.22 -16.39 1.00
CA ASP A 41 -11.96 -16.16 0.29
C ASP A 41 -11.72 -14.68 -0.01
N GLU A 42 -12.55 -13.79 0.54
CA GLU A 42 -12.46 -12.35 0.33
C GLU A 42 -11.75 -11.67 1.50
N TRP A 43 -11.11 -10.55 1.19
CA TRP A 43 -10.47 -9.72 2.18
C TRP A 43 -11.48 -8.84 2.89
N SER A 44 -11.31 -8.67 4.20
CA SER A 44 -11.97 -7.61 4.94
C SER A 44 -11.38 -6.25 4.56
N ALA A 45 -12.05 -5.16 4.94
CA ALA A 45 -11.49 -3.82 4.78
C ALA A 45 -10.15 -3.67 5.53
N ASN A 46 -10.04 -4.27 6.72
CA ASN A 46 -8.80 -4.28 7.48
C ASN A 46 -7.68 -5.05 6.77
N ASP A 47 -7.98 -6.21 6.17
CA ASP A 47 -7.01 -6.99 5.39
C ASP A 47 -6.45 -6.17 4.20
N ILE A 48 -7.31 -5.39 3.52
CA ILE A 48 -6.92 -4.50 2.42
C ILE A 48 -6.00 -3.38 2.92
N LEU A 49 -6.39 -2.68 3.99
CA LEU A 49 -5.60 -1.58 4.56
C LEU A 49 -4.24 -2.06 5.05
N ALA A 50 -4.20 -3.21 5.73
CA ALA A 50 -2.98 -3.83 6.19
C ALA A 50 -2.06 -4.24 5.02
N HIS A 51 -2.62 -4.77 3.94
CA HIS A 51 -1.86 -5.07 2.73
C HIS A 51 -1.26 -3.81 2.08
N LEU A 52 -2.04 -2.73 1.98
CA LEU A 52 -1.56 -1.46 1.44
C LEU A 52 -0.44 -0.86 2.29
N ARG A 53 -0.53 -0.95 3.62
CA ARG A 53 0.57 -0.57 4.53
C ARG A 53 1.83 -1.38 4.24
N ALA A 54 1.70 -2.70 4.09
CA ALA A 54 2.83 -3.57 3.76
C ALA A 54 3.44 -3.27 2.39
N CYS A 55 2.63 -2.95 1.37
CA CYS A 55 3.13 -2.50 0.08
C CYS A 55 3.97 -1.22 0.21
N MET A 56 3.53 -0.27 1.02
CA MET A 56 4.28 0.97 1.25
C MET A 56 5.61 0.74 1.98
N ASP A 57 5.69 -0.20 2.93
CA ASP A 57 6.97 -0.52 3.57
C ASP A 57 7.96 -1.16 2.61
N VAL A 58 7.49 -2.13 1.82
CA VAL A 58 8.34 -2.86 0.88
C VAL A 58 8.76 -1.94 -0.27
N TRP A 59 7.80 -1.33 -0.97
CA TRP A 59 8.11 -0.52 -2.15
C TRP A 59 8.68 0.84 -1.79
N GLY A 60 8.28 1.43 -0.66
CA GLY A 60 8.88 2.68 -0.17
C GLY A 60 10.37 2.51 0.14
N LYS A 61 10.77 1.33 0.66
CA LYS A 61 12.17 0.97 0.79
C LYS A 61 12.85 0.88 -0.58
N ASP A 62 12.26 0.16 -1.54
CA ASP A 62 12.85 -0.01 -2.88
C ASP A 62 13.03 1.34 -3.59
N ILE A 63 12.04 2.24 -3.52
CA ILE A 63 12.12 3.61 -4.07
C ILE A 63 13.28 4.37 -3.43
N ARG A 64 13.43 4.30 -2.10
CA ARG A 64 14.56 4.94 -1.42
C ARG A 64 15.90 4.37 -1.90
N THR A 65 16.00 3.06 -2.08
CA THR A 65 17.21 2.43 -2.60
C THR A 65 17.52 2.90 -4.03
N MET A 66 16.52 2.97 -4.91
CA MET A 66 16.67 3.52 -6.26
C MET A 66 17.22 4.96 -6.29
N LEU A 67 16.87 5.77 -5.28
CA LEU A 67 17.29 7.17 -5.19
C LEU A 67 18.67 7.36 -4.57
N THR A 68 19.21 6.36 -3.88
CA THR A 68 20.41 6.51 -3.03
C THR A 68 21.59 5.63 -3.44
N GLU A 69 21.36 4.60 -4.26
CA GLU A 69 22.39 3.66 -4.70
C GLU A 69 22.54 3.67 -6.23
N ASP A 70 23.78 3.57 -6.71
CA ASP A 70 24.08 3.34 -8.12
C ASP A 70 23.93 1.85 -8.47
N ASN A 71 23.09 1.53 -9.47
CA ASN A 71 22.79 0.15 -9.92
C ASN A 71 22.39 -0.81 -8.79
N PRO A 72 21.31 -0.51 -8.06
CA PRO A 72 20.97 -1.25 -6.85
C PRO A 72 20.55 -2.69 -7.14
N ARG A 73 20.91 -3.58 -6.21
CA ARG A 73 20.50 -4.99 -6.22
C ARG A 73 19.81 -5.32 -4.90
N TRP A 74 18.55 -5.67 -4.95
CA TRP A 74 17.82 -6.12 -3.76
C TRP A 74 17.07 -7.42 -4.02
N ARG A 75 16.87 -8.16 -2.93
CA ARG A 75 16.08 -9.37 -2.92
C ARG A 75 14.59 -9.01 -3.00
N HIS A 76 13.85 -9.68 -3.88
CA HIS A 76 12.40 -9.56 -3.90
C HIS A 76 11.80 -9.94 -2.53
N LEU A 77 11.01 -9.03 -1.98
CA LEU A 77 10.21 -9.24 -0.79
C LEU A 77 8.75 -9.07 -1.17
N SER A 78 7.93 -10.11 -0.96
CA SER A 78 6.50 -10.01 -1.24
C SER A 78 5.81 -9.22 -0.11
N PRO A 79 4.99 -8.20 -0.44
CA PRO A 79 4.17 -7.51 0.56
C PRO A 79 3.22 -8.45 1.32
N ARG A 80 2.78 -9.56 0.71
CA ARG A 80 1.98 -10.59 1.40
C ARG A 80 2.77 -11.36 2.45
N THR A 81 4.04 -11.64 2.18
CA THR A 81 4.95 -12.24 3.17
C THR A 81 5.29 -11.25 4.27
N TRP A 82 5.45 -9.96 3.94
CA TRP A 82 5.70 -8.90 4.90
C TRP A 82 4.53 -8.70 5.86
N LEU A 83 3.30 -8.65 5.34
CA LEU A 83 2.07 -8.57 6.11
C LEU A 83 1.98 -9.63 7.22
N ARG A 84 2.31 -10.88 6.89
CA ARG A 84 2.33 -11.99 7.87
C ARG A 84 3.36 -11.81 8.99
N LYS A 85 4.43 -11.04 8.75
CA LYS A 85 5.48 -10.77 9.75
C LYS A 85 5.15 -9.61 10.66
N THR A 86 4.46 -8.59 10.13
CA THR A 86 4.20 -7.34 10.86
C THR A 86 2.95 -7.40 11.70
N ASN A 87 2.00 -8.30 11.39
CA ASN A 87 0.75 -8.48 12.13
C ASN A 87 0.02 -7.14 12.37
N TYR A 88 -0.06 -6.36 11.29
CA TYR A 88 -0.83 -5.10 11.24
C TYR A 88 -2.30 -5.32 11.59
#